data_AF-A0A1F6HLE6-F1
#
_entry.id   AF-A0A1F6HLE6-F1
#
_cell.length_a   1.000
_cell.length_b   1.000
_cell.length_c   1.000
_cell.angle_alpha   90.00
_cell.angle_beta   90.00
_cell.angle_gamma   90.00
#
_symmetry.space_group_name_H-M   'P 1'
#
loop_
_entity.id
_entity.type
_entity.pdbx_description
1 polymer ?
#
loop_
_entity_poly.entity_id
_entity_poly.type
_entity_poly.pdbx_seq_one_letter_code
_entity_poly.pdbx_strand_id
1 'polypeptide(L)'
;MEDKKIISANTMLLATSASLTFFWILNIFKEGYKEVQNFLNFYPSVGPLLGLFIFSTVVLIVAFVVLEKLKIRNQKFAFKIFIVSVLLFAFMVFPPVFKIIVKLI
;
A
#
# COMPACT_ATOMS: atom_id res chain seq x y z
N MET A 1 -4.27 -29.84 -2.32
CA MET A 1 -5.08 -28.66 -2.74
C MET A 1 -5.11 -27.57 -1.67
N GLU A 2 -5.15 -27.93 -0.38
CA GLU A 2 -5.23 -27.00 0.75
C GLU A 2 -4.01 -26.08 0.89
N ASP A 3 -2.80 -26.63 0.75
CA ASP A 3 -1.55 -25.84 0.81
C ASP A 3 -1.48 -24.72 -0.24
N LYS A 4 -2.00 -24.96 -1.45
CA LYS A 4 -2.02 -23.95 -2.51
C LYS A 4 -2.94 -22.78 -2.15
N LYS A 5 -4.07 -23.06 -1.48
CA LYS A 5 -4.99 -22.03 -0.99
C LYS A 5 -4.35 -21.22 0.15
N ILE A 6 -3.67 -21.89 1.08
CA ILE A 6 -2.99 -21.23 2.21
C ILE A 6 -1.87 -20.30 1.69
N ILE A 7 -1.04 -20.80 0.77
CA ILE A 7 0.03 -20.00 0.16
C ILE A 7 -0.55 -18.78 -0.58
N SER A 8 -1.60 -18.96 -1.37
CA SER A 8 -2.24 -17.86 -2.08
C SER A 8 -2.85 -16.83 -1.14
N ALA A 9 -3.53 -17.26 -0.07
CA ALA A 9 -4.08 -16.36 0.95
C ALA A 9 -2.98 -15.56 1.68
N ASN A 10 -1.91 -16.23 2.10
CA ASN A 10 -0.76 -15.57 2.74
C ASN A 10 -0.09 -14.55 1.80
N THR A 11 0.05 -14.92 0.53
CA THR A 11 0.60 -14.06 -0.52
C THR A 11 -0.27 -12.82 -0.70
N MET A 12 -1.60 -12.99 -0.75
CA MET A 12 -2.54 -11.88 -0.85
C MET A 12 -2.43 -10.94 0.36
N LEU A 13 -2.40 -11.48 1.59
CA LEU A 13 -2.23 -10.67 2.80
C LEU A 13 -0.96 -9.80 2.75
N LEU A 14 0.16 -10.39 2.33
CA LEU A 14 1.44 -9.66 2.23
C LEU A 14 1.45 -8.66 1.07
N ALA A 15 0.87 -9.02 -0.07
CA ALA A 15 0.74 -8.10 -1.21
C ALA A 15 -0.15 -6.90 -0.86
N THR A 16 -1.27 -7.12 -0.15
CA THR A 16 -2.11 -6.04 0.38
C THR A 16 -1.35 -5.20 1.38
N SER A 17 -0.55 -5.81 2.26
CA SER A 17 0.29 -5.08 3.22
C SER A 17 1.30 -4.15 2.53
N ALA A 18 1.94 -4.64 1.46
CA ALA A 18 2.86 -3.85 0.65
C ALA A 18 2.13 -2.69 -0.08
N SER A 19 0.95 -2.97 -0.65
CA SER A 19 0.12 -1.96 -1.32
C SER A 19 -0.35 -0.86 -0.37
N LEU A 20 -0.84 -1.22 0.83
CA LEU A 20 -1.22 -0.26 1.87
C LEU A 20 -0.03 0.58 2.32
N THR A 21 1.13 -0.05 2.48
CA THR A 21 2.36 0.62 2.90
C THR A 21 2.80 1.64 1.84
N PHE A 22 2.82 1.23 0.59
CA PHE A 22 3.11 2.10 -0.53
C PHE A 22 2.11 3.26 -0.64
N PHE A 23 0.81 2.99 -0.47
CA PHE A 23 -0.22 4.03 -0.56
C PHE A 23 0.03 5.16 0.43
N TRP A 24 0.19 4.86 1.72
CA TRP A 24 0.30 5.94 2.72
C TRP A 24 1.61 6.70 2.56
N ILE A 25 2.70 6.02 2.16
CA ILE A 25 3.99 6.66 1.84
C ILE A 25 3.80 7.64 0.67
N LEU A 26 3.21 7.17 -0.43
CA LEU A 26 2.99 7.99 -1.61
C LEU A 26 2.00 9.13 -1.34
N ASN A 27 1.01 8.94 -0.46
CA ASN A 27 0.10 9.98 -0.04
C ASN A 27 0.82 11.09 0.74
N ILE A 28 1.77 10.75 1.61
CA ILE A 28 2.63 11.74 2.30
C ILE A 28 3.49 12.49 1.28
N PHE A 29 4.15 11.78 0.36
CA PHE A 29 4.97 12.41 -0.68
C PHE A 29 4.17 13.34 -1.59
N LYS A 30 2.95 12.94 -1.98
CA LYS A 30 2.04 13.77 -2.78
C LYS A 30 1.71 15.09 -2.10
N GLU A 31 1.60 15.11 -0.77
CA GLU A 31 1.31 16.34 -0.02
C GLU A 31 2.57 17.18 0.25
N GLY A 32 3.75 16.56 0.40
CA GLY A 32 5.02 17.26 0.62
C GLY A 32 5.67 17.82 -0.65
N TYR A 33 5.46 17.18 -1.81
CA TYR A 33 6.17 17.49 -3.05
C TYR A 33 5.20 17.76 -4.22
N LYS A 34 5.25 18.99 -4.75
CA LYS A 34 4.42 19.40 -5.91
C LYS A 34 4.62 18.53 -7.15
N GLU A 35 5.83 18.05 -7.37
CA GLU A 35 6.13 17.16 -8.51
C GLU A 35 5.37 15.84 -8.43
N VAL A 36 5.32 15.23 -7.23
CA VAL A 36 4.56 14.00 -6.98
C VAL A 36 3.07 14.26 -7.13
N GLN A 37 2.57 15.40 -6.63
CA GLN A 37 1.18 15.80 -6.81
C GLN A 37 0.81 15.93 -8.29
N ASN A 38 1.65 16.59 -9.09
CA ASN A 38 1.43 16.78 -10.53
C ASN A 38 1.48 15.44 -11.28
N PHE A 39 2.44 14.59 -10.95
CA PHE A 39 2.56 13.25 -11.54
C PHE A 39 1.31 12.39 -11.31
N LEU A 40 0.74 12.46 -10.10
CA LEU A 40 -0.46 11.70 -9.75
C LEU A 40 -1.75 12.33 -10.28
N ASN A 41 -1.73 13.61 -10.66
CA ASN A 41 -2.88 14.36 -11.17
C ASN A 41 -2.97 14.33 -12.71
N PHE A 42 -2.91 13.14 -13.31
CA PHE A 42 -3.01 12.97 -14.77
C PHE A 42 -4.43 13.18 -15.32
N TYR A 43 -5.45 13.21 -14.46
CA TYR A 43 -6.82 13.57 -14.82
C TYR A 43 -7.36 14.66 -13.87
N PRO A 44 -7.31 15.95 -14.27
CA PRO A 44 -7.57 17.08 -13.38
C PRO A 44 -8.91 17.02 -12.64
N SER A 45 -9.95 16.48 -13.27
CA SER A 45 -11.30 16.41 -12.70
C SER A 45 -11.43 15.45 -11.51
N VAL A 46 -10.52 14.50 -11.38
CA VAL A 46 -10.54 13.48 -10.30
C VAL A 46 -9.43 13.73 -9.26
N GLY A 47 -8.46 14.58 -9.59
CA GLY A 47 -7.37 14.92 -8.70
C GLY A 47 -6.34 13.78 -8.53
N PRO A 48 -5.36 13.96 -7.64
CA PRO A 48 -4.25 13.03 -7.47
C PRO A 48 -4.63 11.72 -6.73
N LEU A 49 -5.85 11.63 -6.21
CA LEU A 49 -6.34 10.44 -5.50
C LEU A 49 -6.47 9.23 -6.44
N LEU A 50 -6.90 9.46 -7.68
CA LEU A 50 -6.97 8.41 -8.70
C LEU A 50 -5.58 7.82 -8.95
N GLY A 51 -4.56 8.66 -9.08
CA GLY A 51 -3.18 8.21 -9.23
C GLY A 51 -2.72 7.36 -8.06
N LEU A 52 -2.97 7.79 -6.82
CA LEU A 52 -2.67 6.99 -5.64
C LEU A 52 -3.25 5.58 -5.72
N PHE A 53 -4.54 5.46 -6.07
CA PHE A 53 -5.19 4.15 -6.18
C PHE A 53 -4.63 3.29 -7.32
N ILE A 54 -4.39 3.89 -8.50
CA ILE A 54 -3.84 3.16 -9.65
C ILE A 54 -2.46 2.61 -9.30
N PHE A 55 -1.53 3.45 -8.84
CA PHE A 55 -0.18 2.99 -8.52
C PHE A 55 -0.16 1.98 -7.37
N SER A 56 -1.01 2.16 -6.35
CA SER A 56 -1.12 1.17 -5.26
C SER A 56 -1.69 -0.17 -5.73
N THR A 57 -2.61 -0.15 -6.71
CA THR A 57 -3.13 -1.37 -7.34
C THR A 57 -2.06 -2.06 -8.18
N VAL A 58 -1.23 -1.31 -8.91
CA VAL A 58 -0.08 -1.87 -9.62
C VAL A 58 0.88 -2.54 -8.63
N VAL A 59 1.19 -1.88 -7.50
CA VAL A 59 2.03 -2.46 -6.45
C VAL A 59 1.42 -3.74 -5.87
N LEU A 60 0.09 -3.78 -5.65
CA LEU A 60 -0.59 -5.00 -5.21
C LEU A 60 -0.36 -6.16 -6.17
N ILE A 61 -0.58 -5.95 -7.47
CA ILE A 61 -0.44 -6.98 -8.50
C ILE A 61 1.02 -7.46 -8.60
N VAL A 62 1.97 -6.51 -8.66
CA VAL A 62 3.40 -6.83 -8.74
C VAL A 62 3.85 -7.58 -7.50
N ALA A 63 3.49 -7.11 -6.31
CA ALA A 63 3.83 -7.77 -5.06
C ALA A 63 3.23 -9.18 -4.98
N PHE A 64 1.98 -9.36 -5.42
CA PHE A 64 1.35 -10.67 -5.47
C PHE A 64 2.14 -11.65 -6.35
N VAL A 65 2.46 -11.26 -7.59
CA VAL A 65 3.21 -12.11 -8.54
C VAL A 65 4.61 -12.44 -8.03
N VAL A 66 5.29 -11.48 -7.40
CA VAL A 66 6.64 -11.68 -6.85
C VAL A 66 6.59 -12.60 -5.63
N LEU A 67 5.68 -12.35 -4.69
CA LEU A 67 5.56 -13.10 -3.44
C LEU A 67 5.01 -14.51 -3.64
N GLU A 68 4.20 -14.75 -4.68
CA GLU A 68 3.68 -16.08 -5.00
C GLU A 68 4.83 -17.08 -5.27
N LYS A 69 5.95 -16.59 -5.86
CA LYS A 69 7.16 -17.40 -6.08
C LYS A 69 7.85 -17.83 -4.79
N LEU A 70 7.68 -17.08 -3.70
CA LEU A 70 8.30 -17.36 -2.39
C LEU A 70 7.53 -18.44 -1.60
N LYS A 71 6.32 -18.83 -2.05
CA LYS A 71 5.52 -19.90 -1.45
C LYS A 71 5.37 -19.78 0.07
N ILE A 72 5.01 -18.60 0.57
CA ILE A 72 4.97 -18.30 2.01
C ILE A 72 3.90 -19.13 2.72
N ARG A 73 4.35 -20.01 3.63
CA ARG A 73 3.48 -20.91 4.41
C ARG A 73 3.10 -20.39 5.78
N ASN A 74 3.87 -19.44 6.33
CA ASN A 74 3.65 -18.94 7.69
C ASN A 74 2.48 -17.94 7.73
N GLN A 75 1.28 -18.46 8.01
CA GLN A 75 0.05 -17.66 8.09
C GLN A 75 0.08 -16.65 9.24
N LYS A 76 0.60 -17.03 10.42
CA LYS A 76 0.69 -16.13 11.57
C LYS A 76 1.53 -14.90 11.25
N PHE A 77 2.62 -15.09 10.51
CA PHE A 77 3.46 -13.99 10.05
C PHE A 77 2.74 -13.08 9.06
N ALA A 78 2.13 -13.64 8.01
CA ALA A 78 1.41 -12.88 7.00
C ALA A 78 0.26 -12.05 7.60
N PHE A 79 -0.48 -12.66 8.52
CA PHE A 79 -1.59 -12.00 9.21
C PHE A 79 -1.13 -10.88 10.16
N LYS A 80 -0.04 -11.09 10.91
CA LYS A 80 0.54 -10.03 11.77
C LYS A 80 0.99 -8.83 10.94
N ILE A 81 1.69 -9.06 9.84
CA ILE A 81 2.10 -7.98 8.93
C ILE A 81 0.89 -7.23 8.41
N PHE A 82 -0.14 -7.95 7.96
CA PHE A 82 -1.37 -7.32 7.49
C PHE A 82 -2.05 -6.44 8.54
N ILE A 83 -2.20 -6.92 9.78
CA ILE A 83 -2.76 -6.10 10.86
C ILE A 83 -1.92 -4.84 11.10
N VAL A 84 -0.60 -4.98 11.20
CA VAL A 84 0.31 -3.85 11.41
C VAL A 84 0.20 -2.85 10.27
N SER A 85 0.19 -3.31 9.01
CA SER A 85 0.05 -2.45 7.83
C SER A 85 -1.31 -1.74 7.78
N VAL A 86 -2.40 -2.39 8.17
CA VAL A 86 -3.73 -1.77 8.25
C VAL A 86 -3.77 -0.68 9.33
N LEU A 87 -3.22 -0.95 10.51
CA LEU A 87 -3.13 0.05 11.58
C LEU A 87 -2.29 1.24 11.15
N LEU A 88 -1.10 0.99 10.59
CA LEU A 88 -0.23 2.05 10.07
C LEU A 88 -0.92 2.86 8.98
N PHE A 89 -1.58 2.21 8.02
CA PHE A 89 -2.34 2.90 6.98
C PHE A 89 -3.42 3.82 7.59
N ALA A 90 -4.21 3.31 8.54
CA ALA A 90 -5.26 4.10 9.18
C ALA A 90 -4.69 5.34 9.89
N PHE A 91 -3.57 5.20 10.60
CA PHE A 91 -2.90 6.34 11.24
C PHE A 91 -2.28 7.30 10.23
N MET A 92 -1.57 6.80 9.23
CA MET A 92 -0.78 7.61 8.29
C MET A 92 -1.61 8.28 7.20
N VAL A 93 -2.87 7.88 7.01
CA VAL A 93 -3.83 8.58 6.14
C VAL A 93 -4.68 9.58 6.93
N PHE A 94 -4.69 9.51 8.27
CA PHE A 94 -5.46 10.41 9.12
C PHE A 94 -4.85 11.83 9.12
N PRO A 95 -5.61 12.89 8.76
CA PRO A 95 -5.06 14.24 8.58
C PRO A 95 -4.24 14.82 9.74
N PRO A 96 -4.67 14.68 11.01
CA PRO A 96 -3.88 15.15 12.14
C PRO A 96 -2.48 14.53 12.22
N VAL A 97 -2.31 13.27 11.83
CA VAL A 97 -1.01 12.58 11.86
C VAL A 97 -0.22 12.89 10.60
N PHE A 98 -0.81 12.69 9.42
CA PHE A 98 -0.07 12.83 8.16
C PHE A 98 0.39 14.28 7.94
N LYS A 99 -0.42 15.29 8.30
CA LYS A 99 -0.03 16.71 8.12
C LYS A 99 1.17 17.10 8.97
N ILE A 100 1.35 16.49 10.14
CA ILE A 100 2.55 16.73 10.97
C ILE A 100 3.76 16.18 10.25
N ILE A 101 3.68 14.96 9.71
CA ILE A 101 4.77 14.33 8.98
C ILE A 101 5.13 15.13 7.73
N VAL A 102 4.13 15.57 6.96
CA VAL A 102 4.34 16.40 5.75
C VAL A 102 5.06 17.71 6.07
N LYS A 103 4.88 18.31 7.25
CA LYS A 103 5.61 19.52 7.64
C LYS A 103 7.09 19.28 7.96
N LEU A 104 7.52 18.04 8.11
CA LEU A 104 8.91 17.67 8.42
C LEU A 104 9.75 17.39 7.17
N ILE A 105 9.14 17.32 5.99
CA ILE A 105 9.74 17.00 4.69
C ILE A 105 9.51 18.13 3.70
#